data_AF-A0A561DTG0-F1
#
_entry.id   AF-A0A561DTG0-F1
#
_cell.length_a   1.000
_cell.length_b   1.000
_cell.length_c   1.000
_cell.angle_alpha   90.00
_cell.angle_beta   90.00
_cell.angle_gamma   90.00
#
_symmetry.space_group_name_H-M   'P 1'
#
loop_
_entity.id
_entity.type
_entity.pdbx_description
1 polymer ?
#
loop_
_entity_poly.entity_id
_entity_poly.type
_entity_poly.pdbx_seq_one_letter_code
_entity_poly.pdbx_strand_id
1 'polypeptide(L)'
;MTVPLRTVFLIVLASALTACWGRQPFQPPLASFQVWYKPGASPLQIKKALLECGKPHPQGESSPPKPMRTANEQAETENCLLAAGYRKPNEYSSWCNLQPELPACQPGASVPTLSAERRLNSDYCRARRDLEFCRRTVSNPSACTPGPVEPECLP
;
A
#
# COMPACT_ATOMS: atom_id res chain seq x y z
N MET A 1 7.31 45.85 32.87
CA MET A 1 7.81 45.78 31.47
C MET A 1 6.64 45.38 30.58
N THR A 2 6.06 46.32 29.85
CA THR A 2 4.92 46.09 28.96
C THR A 2 5.44 45.73 27.57
N VAL A 3 5.16 44.52 27.11
CA VAL A 3 5.52 44.10 25.75
C VAL A 3 4.58 44.80 24.77
N PRO A 4 5.07 45.57 23.79
CA PRO A 4 4.19 46.30 22.89
C PRO A 4 3.39 45.33 22.01
N LEU A 5 2.13 45.67 21.73
CA LEU A 5 1.17 44.83 20.98
C LEU A 5 1.72 44.38 19.62
N ARG A 6 2.55 45.20 18.97
CA ARG A 6 3.28 44.85 17.73
C ARG A 6 4.22 43.65 17.92
N THR A 7 4.92 43.59 19.04
CA THR A 7 5.84 42.48 19.35
C THR A 7 5.06 41.20 19.64
N VAL A 8 3.93 41.29 20.33
CA VAL A 8 3.02 40.15 20.53
C VAL A 8 2.49 39.63 19.18
N PHE A 9 2.08 40.53 18.29
CA PHE A 9 1.59 40.16 16.96
C PHE A 9 2.65 39.45 16.11
N LEU A 10 3.90 39.93 16.15
CA LEU A 10 5.02 39.30 15.44
C LEU A 10 5.37 37.91 15.98
N ILE A 11 5.30 37.72 17.31
CA ILE A 11 5.53 36.41 17.95
C ILE A 11 4.44 35.40 17.57
N VAL A 12 3.17 35.83 17.54
CA VAL A 12 2.04 34.98 17.10
C VAL A 12 2.16 34.61 15.62
N LEU A 13 2.58 35.55 14.77
CA LEU A 13 2.80 35.30 13.34
C LEU A 13 3.95 34.31 13.10
N ALA A 14 5.05 34.45 13.84
CA ALA A 14 6.21 33.57 13.74
C ALA A 14 5.93 32.14 14.28
N SER A 15 5.10 32.01 15.31
CA SER A 15 4.68 30.70 15.83
C SER A 15 3.68 29.99 14.92
N ALA A 16 2.80 30.73 14.23
CA ALA A 16 1.91 30.16 13.21
C ALA A 16 2.68 29.61 11.98
N LEU A 17 3.83 30.19 11.63
CA LEU A 17 4.67 29.74 10.51
C LEU A 17 5.54 28.51 10.84
N THR A 18 5.79 28.21 12.12
CA THR A 18 6.59 27.07 12.55
C THR A 18 5.75 25.83 12.91
N ALA A 19 4.42 25.93 12.89
CA ALA A 19 3.50 24.85 13.21
C ALA A 19 3.53 23.65 12.23
N CYS A 20 4.28 23.72 11.13
CA CYS A 20 4.43 22.64 10.14
C CYS A 20 5.74 21.83 10.26
N TRP A 21 6.48 21.93 11.37
CA TRP A 21 7.78 21.26 11.54
C TRP A 21 7.75 19.74 11.79
N GLY A 22 6.58 19.08 11.69
CA GLY A 22 6.43 17.64 11.94
C GLY A 22 6.10 16.78 10.72
N ARG A 23 5.74 17.40 9.58
CA ARG A 23 5.43 16.69 8.33
C ARG A 23 6.15 17.40 7.22
N GLN A 24 7.06 16.71 6.52
CA GLN A 24 7.65 17.25 5.29
C GLN A 24 6.51 17.38 4.28
N PRO A 25 6.06 18.61 3.93
CA PRO A 25 5.06 18.73 2.88
C PRO A 25 5.69 18.20 1.58
N PHE A 26 4.86 17.56 0.74
CA PHE A 26 5.22 17.09 -0.62
C PHE A 26 6.06 15.80 -0.75
N GLN A 27 6.20 14.97 0.29
CA GLN A 27 6.70 13.60 0.07
C GLN A 27 5.63 12.72 -0.59
N PRO A 28 6.00 11.88 -1.58
CA PRO A 28 5.06 10.91 -2.13
C PRO A 28 4.61 9.94 -1.03
N PRO A 29 3.37 9.42 -1.11
CA PRO A 29 2.94 8.38 -0.18
C PRO A 29 3.89 7.18 -0.26
N LEU A 30 4.17 6.57 0.91
CA LEU A 30 5.00 5.37 0.97
C LEU A 30 4.41 4.28 0.09
N ALA A 31 5.29 3.49 -0.54
CA ALA A 31 4.86 2.32 -1.28
C ALA A 31 4.24 1.30 -0.30
N SER A 32 3.22 0.56 -0.72
CA SER A 32 2.48 -0.31 0.19
C SER A 32 3.39 -1.33 0.92
N PHE A 33 4.39 -1.92 0.24
CA PHE A 33 5.35 -2.83 0.87
C PHE A 33 6.23 -2.19 1.95
N GLN A 34 6.37 -0.87 1.97
CA GLN A 34 7.15 -0.14 2.99
C GLN A 34 6.35 0.08 4.27
N VAL A 35 5.03 0.01 4.21
CA VAL A 35 4.13 0.19 5.36
C VAL A 35 4.08 -1.07 6.23
N TRP A 36 4.25 -2.24 5.63
CA TRP A 36 4.18 -3.52 6.31
C TRP A 36 5.54 -3.96 6.83
N TYR A 37 5.55 -4.66 7.96
CA TYR A 37 6.74 -5.26 8.53
C TYR A 37 6.42 -6.58 9.23
N LYS A 38 7.43 -7.45 9.32
CA LYS A 38 7.43 -8.68 10.12
C LYS A 38 8.87 -8.98 10.53
N PRO A 39 9.17 -9.31 11.81
CA PRO A 39 10.53 -9.64 12.22
C PRO A 39 11.16 -10.72 11.33
N GLY A 40 12.35 -10.43 10.80
CA GLY A 40 13.07 -11.34 9.90
C GLY A 40 12.57 -11.39 8.46
N ALA A 41 11.51 -10.65 8.08
CA ALA A 41 11.03 -10.60 6.71
C ALA A 41 11.82 -9.57 5.88
N SER A 42 12.33 -10.00 4.74
CA SER A 42 12.93 -9.13 3.73
C SER A 42 11.85 -8.34 2.98
N PRO A 43 12.19 -7.19 2.35
CA PRO A 43 11.26 -6.46 1.49
C PRO A 43 10.63 -7.34 0.40
N LEU A 44 11.40 -8.28 -0.17
CA LEU A 44 10.91 -9.23 -1.16
C LEU A 44 9.80 -10.14 -0.60
N GLN A 45 9.95 -10.63 0.64
CA GLN A 45 8.93 -11.45 1.28
C GLN A 45 7.65 -10.65 1.54
N ILE A 46 7.76 -9.36 1.90
CA ILE A 46 6.60 -8.48 2.09
C ILE A 46 5.88 -8.26 0.75
N LYS A 47 6.62 -8.00 -0.33
CA LYS A 47 6.04 -7.87 -1.68
C LYS A 47 5.34 -9.17 -2.12
N LYS A 48 5.97 -10.33 -1.91
CA LYS A 48 5.34 -11.63 -2.17
C LYS A 48 4.05 -11.76 -1.35
N ALA A 49 4.09 -11.51 -0.05
CA ALA A 49 2.93 -11.62 0.83
C ALA A 49 1.75 -10.71 0.42
N LEU A 50 2.04 -9.47 -0.02
CA LEU A 50 1.02 -8.56 -0.55
C LEU A 50 0.29 -9.18 -1.75
N LEU A 51 1.04 -9.68 -2.73
CA LEU A 51 0.48 -10.33 -3.92
C LEU A 51 -0.26 -11.63 -3.56
N GLU A 52 0.28 -12.40 -2.62
CA GLU A 52 -0.31 -13.64 -2.12
C GLU A 52 -1.61 -13.39 -1.36
N CYS A 53 -1.77 -12.22 -0.73
CA CYS A 53 -3.02 -11.76 -0.14
C CYS A 53 -3.99 -11.10 -1.14
N GLY A 54 -3.66 -11.08 -2.43
CA GLY A 54 -4.55 -10.59 -3.49
C GLY A 54 -4.42 -9.10 -3.79
N LYS A 55 -3.35 -8.44 -3.32
CA LYS A 55 -3.02 -7.09 -3.76
C LYS A 55 -2.62 -7.10 -5.24
N PRO A 56 -3.06 -6.14 -6.06
CA PRO A 56 -2.78 -6.13 -7.49
C PRO A 56 -1.34 -5.70 -7.77
N HIS A 57 -0.76 -4.85 -6.92
CA HIS A 57 0.62 -4.38 -7.02
C HIS A 57 1.29 -4.34 -5.67
N PRO A 58 2.57 -4.73 -5.53
CA PRO A 58 3.28 -4.64 -4.26
C PRO A 58 3.57 -3.19 -3.84
N GLN A 59 3.62 -2.24 -4.79
CA GLN A 59 4.00 -0.84 -4.50
C GLN A 59 2.82 0.13 -4.31
N GLY A 60 1.68 -0.08 -4.98
CA GLY A 60 0.59 0.91 -5.01
C GLY A 60 -0.80 0.29 -5.03
N GLU A 61 -1.83 1.11 -4.84
CA GLU A 61 -3.23 0.66 -4.73
C GLU A 61 -3.87 0.28 -6.07
N SER A 62 -3.28 0.74 -7.17
CA SER A 62 -3.75 0.47 -8.52
C SER A 62 -2.70 -0.28 -9.35
N SER A 63 -3.18 -1.06 -10.30
CA SER A 63 -2.42 -1.49 -11.46
C SER A 63 -3.32 -1.28 -12.66
N PRO A 64 -2.99 -0.39 -13.60
CA PRO A 64 -3.65 -0.38 -14.89
C PRO A 64 -3.63 -1.81 -15.47
N PRO A 65 -4.77 -2.34 -15.97
CA PRO A 65 -6.02 -1.64 -16.30
C PRO A 65 -7.10 -1.70 -15.22
N LYS A 66 -6.84 -2.25 -14.03
CA LYS A 66 -7.88 -2.47 -13.02
C LYS A 66 -8.39 -1.17 -12.40
N PRO A 67 -9.71 -1.05 -12.18
CA PRO A 67 -10.28 0.06 -11.41
C PRO A 67 -9.73 0.06 -9.98
N MET A 68 -9.92 1.19 -9.30
CA MET A 68 -9.55 1.33 -7.90
C MET A 68 -10.23 0.23 -7.06
N ARG A 69 -9.46 -0.44 -6.18
CA ARG A 69 -9.98 -1.51 -5.33
C ARG A 69 -11.09 -1.01 -4.43
N THR A 70 -12.08 -1.86 -4.20
CA THR A 70 -13.11 -1.60 -3.19
C THR A 70 -12.50 -1.58 -1.79
N ALA A 71 -13.13 -0.85 -0.86
CA ALA A 71 -12.69 -0.83 0.53
C ALA A 71 -12.70 -2.25 1.15
N ASN A 72 -13.67 -3.09 0.75
CA ASN A 72 -13.73 -4.49 1.19
C ASN A 72 -12.53 -5.31 0.71
N GLU A 73 -12.17 -5.22 -0.58
CA GLU A 73 -10.98 -5.91 -1.11
C GLU A 73 -9.68 -5.46 -0.42
N GLN A 74 -9.60 -4.19 -0.04
CA GLN A 74 -8.46 -3.69 0.73
C GLN A 74 -8.46 -4.29 2.14
N ALA A 75 -9.61 -4.30 2.82
CA ALA A 75 -9.77 -4.93 4.13
C ALA A 75 -9.39 -6.43 4.12
N GLU A 76 -9.81 -7.19 3.10
CA GLU A 76 -9.44 -8.60 2.94
C GLU A 76 -7.91 -8.79 2.84
N THR A 77 -7.24 -7.91 2.10
CA THR A 77 -5.78 -7.95 1.95
C THR A 77 -5.09 -7.65 3.27
N GLU A 78 -5.55 -6.62 4.01
CA GLU A 78 -4.99 -6.29 5.33
C GLU A 78 -5.21 -7.42 6.32
N ASN A 79 -6.40 -8.00 6.36
CA ASN A 79 -6.74 -9.10 7.26
C ASN A 79 -5.87 -10.34 6.97
N CYS A 80 -5.65 -10.66 5.69
CA CYS A 80 -4.74 -11.73 5.28
C CYS A 80 -3.30 -11.50 5.78
N LEU A 81 -2.77 -10.27 5.63
CA LEU A 81 -1.43 -9.93 6.10
C LEU A 81 -1.31 -9.99 7.62
N LEU A 82 -2.31 -9.46 8.34
CA LEU A 82 -2.39 -9.48 9.79
C LEU A 82 -2.43 -10.92 10.33
N ALA A 83 -3.24 -11.78 9.71
CA ALA A 83 -3.32 -13.21 10.01
C ALA A 83 -2.01 -13.95 9.73
N ALA A 84 -1.27 -13.55 8.68
CA ALA A 84 0.06 -14.07 8.37
C ALA A 84 1.18 -13.53 9.28
N GLY A 85 0.84 -12.70 10.28
CA GLY A 85 1.78 -12.17 11.27
C GLY A 85 2.53 -10.90 10.81
N TYR A 86 2.14 -10.30 9.69
CA TYR A 86 2.62 -8.96 9.32
C TYR A 86 1.89 -7.90 10.13
N ARG A 87 2.54 -6.75 10.30
CA ARG A 87 2.05 -5.61 11.07
C ARG A 87 2.31 -4.33 10.29
N LYS A 88 1.59 -3.27 10.61
CA LYS A 88 1.83 -1.91 10.12
C LYS A 88 1.86 -0.95 11.32
N PRO A 89 2.51 0.23 11.21
CA PRO A 89 2.51 1.22 12.28
C PRO A 89 1.08 1.68 12.63
N ASN A 90 0.85 2.04 13.89
CA ASN A 90 -0.48 2.47 14.38
C ASN A 90 -1.00 3.74 13.69
N GLU A 91 -0.12 4.54 13.10
CA GLU A 91 -0.47 5.71 12.28
C GLU A 91 -1.28 5.33 11.03
N TYR A 92 -1.18 4.08 10.58
CA TYR A 92 -1.96 3.53 9.47
C TYR A 92 -3.14 2.72 10.00
N SER A 93 -4.29 3.38 10.18
CA SER A 93 -5.55 2.71 10.57
C SER A 93 -5.88 1.54 9.65
N SER A 94 -6.41 0.46 10.21
CA SER A 94 -6.92 -0.65 9.40
C SER A 94 -8.23 -0.26 8.72
N TRP A 95 -8.51 -0.86 7.57
CA TRP A 95 -9.80 -0.68 6.90
C TRP A 95 -10.97 -1.09 7.81
N CYS A 96 -10.81 -2.14 8.61
CA CYS A 96 -11.83 -2.55 9.57
C CYS A 96 -12.01 -1.63 10.77
N ASN A 97 -11.02 -0.79 11.09
CA ASN A 97 -11.20 0.27 12.08
C ASN A 97 -11.92 1.48 11.48
N LEU A 98 -11.68 1.76 10.20
CA LEU A 98 -12.27 2.91 9.49
C LEU A 98 -13.70 2.63 9.02
N GLN A 99 -13.97 1.41 8.57
CA GLN A 99 -15.24 0.94 8.01
C GLN A 99 -15.56 -0.46 8.57
N PRO A 100 -15.99 -0.55 9.84
CA PRO A 100 -16.29 -1.83 10.49
C PRO A 100 -17.46 -2.58 9.86
N GLU A 101 -18.30 -1.91 9.07
CA GLU A 101 -19.45 -2.48 8.37
C GLU A 101 -19.08 -3.31 7.13
N LEU A 102 -17.82 -3.26 6.68
CA LEU A 102 -17.39 -4.04 5.51
C LEU A 102 -17.56 -5.55 5.76
N PRO A 103 -17.99 -6.34 4.74
CA PRO A 103 -18.14 -7.78 4.87
C PRO A 103 -16.90 -8.49 5.43
N ALA A 104 -15.70 -8.10 4.98
CA ALA A 104 -14.43 -8.67 5.45
C ALA A 104 -14.10 -8.36 6.92
N CYS A 105 -14.78 -7.38 7.51
CA CYS A 105 -14.59 -6.95 8.88
C CYS A 105 -15.64 -7.52 9.84
N GLN A 106 -16.64 -8.22 9.32
CA GLN A 106 -17.67 -8.82 10.14
C GLN A 106 -17.14 -10.01 10.95
N PRO A 107 -17.70 -10.28 12.14
CA PRO A 107 -17.42 -11.51 12.88
C PRO A 107 -17.72 -12.74 12.02
N GLY A 108 -16.78 -13.68 11.95
CA GLY A 108 -16.91 -14.91 11.16
C GLY A 108 -16.59 -14.76 9.67
N ALA A 109 -16.15 -13.59 9.22
CA ALA A 109 -15.63 -13.41 7.87
C ALA A 109 -14.44 -14.35 7.61
N SER A 110 -14.43 -14.99 6.44
CA SER A 110 -13.32 -15.83 6.02
C SER A 110 -12.10 -14.96 5.72
N VAL A 111 -11.03 -15.10 6.49
CA VAL A 111 -9.77 -14.40 6.22
C VAL A 111 -8.96 -15.21 5.19
N PRO A 112 -8.60 -14.64 4.04
CA PRO A 112 -7.77 -15.33 3.06
C PRO A 112 -6.39 -15.67 3.65
N THR A 113 -5.86 -16.84 3.30
CA THR A 113 -4.46 -17.19 3.59
C THR A 113 -3.55 -16.78 2.44
N LEU A 114 -2.25 -16.71 2.74
CA LEU A 114 -1.21 -16.54 1.71
C LEU A 114 -1.29 -17.67 0.68
N SER A 115 -1.27 -17.31 -0.59
CA SER A 115 -1.29 -18.25 -1.72
C SER A 115 -0.29 -17.85 -2.79
N ALA A 116 0.80 -18.62 -2.90
CA ALA A 116 1.79 -18.46 -3.95
C ALA A 116 1.15 -18.56 -5.35
N GLU A 117 0.15 -19.44 -5.51
CA GLU A 117 -0.63 -19.55 -6.74
C GLU A 117 -1.35 -18.25 -7.08
N ARG A 118 -2.02 -17.62 -6.10
CA ARG A 118 -2.69 -16.31 -6.27
C ARG A 118 -1.69 -15.24 -6.73
N ARG A 119 -0.51 -15.19 -6.12
CA ARG A 119 0.57 -14.26 -6.50
C ARG A 119 1.05 -14.50 -7.92
N LEU A 120 1.42 -15.73 -8.25
CA LEU A 120 2.00 -16.07 -9.55
C LEU A 120 0.98 -15.86 -10.68
N ASN A 121 -0.30 -16.14 -10.42
CA ASN A 121 -1.38 -15.96 -11.37
C ASN A 121 -1.97 -14.54 -11.39
N SER A 122 -1.48 -13.60 -10.57
CA SER A 122 -1.91 -12.20 -10.61
C SER A 122 -1.63 -11.55 -11.97
N ASP A 123 -2.47 -10.60 -12.37
CA ASP A 123 -2.27 -9.86 -13.64
C ASP A 123 -0.90 -9.14 -13.66
N TYR A 124 -0.46 -8.66 -12.49
CA TYR A 124 0.88 -8.12 -12.29
C TYR A 124 1.94 -9.11 -12.74
N CYS A 125 2.03 -10.30 -12.12
CA CYS A 125 3.06 -11.28 -12.46
C CYS A 125 2.88 -11.92 -13.83
N ARG A 126 1.65 -11.95 -14.37
CA ARG A 126 1.41 -12.42 -15.73
C ARG A 126 1.98 -11.45 -16.77
N ALA A 127 1.77 -10.15 -16.58
CA ALA A 127 2.35 -9.11 -17.47
C ALA A 127 3.88 -9.07 -17.48
N ARG A 128 4.56 -9.62 -16.47
CA ARG A 128 6.02 -9.73 -16.43
C ARG A 128 6.57 -10.91 -17.21
N ARG A 129 5.75 -11.95 -17.41
CA ARG A 129 6.14 -13.21 -18.05
C ARG A 129 5.63 -13.32 -19.47
N ASP A 130 4.54 -12.62 -19.79
CA ASP A 130 3.88 -12.63 -21.08
C ASP A 130 3.81 -11.20 -21.64
N LEU A 131 4.64 -10.94 -22.65
CA LEU A 131 4.75 -9.65 -23.32
C LEU A 131 3.48 -9.28 -24.08
N GLU A 132 2.79 -10.27 -24.65
CA GLU A 132 1.55 -10.04 -25.38
C GLU A 132 0.43 -9.67 -24.40
N PHE A 133 0.31 -10.41 -23.30
CA PHE A 133 -0.60 -10.07 -22.21
C PHE A 133 -0.32 -8.67 -21.66
N CYS A 134 0.95 -8.31 -21.44
CA CYS A 134 1.33 -6.97 -21.00
C CYS A 134 0.81 -5.90 -21.98
N ARG A 135 1.15 -6.01 -23.27
CA ARG A 135 0.79 -5.02 -24.29
C ARG A 135 -0.71 -4.82 -24.45
N ARG A 136 -1.51 -5.86 -24.20
CA ARG A 136 -2.98 -5.79 -24.29
C ARG A 136 -3.65 -5.21 -23.04
N THR A 137 -2.98 -5.22 -21.90
CA THR A 137 -3.59 -4.87 -20.60
C THR A 137 -3.11 -3.54 -20.03
N VAL A 138 -1.89 -3.11 -20.31
CA VAL A 138 -1.38 -1.83 -19.78
C VAL A 138 -1.86 -0.63 -20.59
N SER A 139 -1.93 0.55 -19.95
CA SER A 139 -2.30 1.80 -20.65
C SER A 139 -1.25 2.28 -21.66
N ASN A 140 0.02 1.91 -21.48
CA ASN A 140 1.11 2.25 -22.39
C ASN A 140 1.84 0.96 -22.84
N PRO A 141 1.48 0.36 -23.98
CA PRO A 141 2.08 -0.88 -24.46
C PRO A 141 3.59 -0.80 -24.71
N SER A 142 4.12 0.40 -24.96
CA SER A 142 5.55 0.63 -25.16
C SER A 142 6.37 0.51 -23.87
N ALA A 143 5.72 0.54 -22.69
CA ALA A 143 6.37 0.27 -21.41
C ALA A 143 6.65 -1.23 -21.19
N CYS A 144 6.04 -2.11 -21.99
CA CYS A 144 6.29 -3.55 -21.95
C CYS A 144 7.58 -3.86 -22.73
N THR A 145 8.68 -4.07 -22.01
CA THR A 145 9.97 -4.47 -22.57
C THR A 145 10.33 -5.91 -22.17
N PRO A 146 11.01 -6.67 -23.04
CA PRO A 146 11.63 -7.93 -22.63
C PRO A 146 12.69 -7.67 -21.55
N GLY A 147 12.71 -8.49 -20.51
CA GLY A 147 13.64 -8.34 -19.40
C GLY A 147 13.56 -9.49 -18.40
N PRO A 148 14.45 -9.48 -17.38
CA PRO A 148 14.35 -10.43 -16.29
C PRO A 148 13.05 -10.21 -15.51
N VAL A 149 12.37 -11.31 -15.17
CA VAL A 149 11.16 -11.29 -14.36
C VAL A 149 11.50 -10.82 -12.95
N GLU A 150 10.72 -9.90 -12.40
CA GLU A 150 10.88 -9.41 -11.04
C GLU A 150 10.86 -10.57 -10.02
N PRO A 151 11.72 -10.55 -8.98
CA PRO A 151 11.89 -11.68 -8.07
C PRO A 151 10.62 -12.03 -7.29
N GLU A 152 9.73 -11.06 -7.05
CA GLU A 152 8.42 -11.29 -6.45
C GLU A 152 7.45 -12.10 -7.33
N CYS A 153 7.75 -12.27 -8.62
CA CYS A 153 6.98 -13.06 -9.58
C CYS A 153 7.61 -14.40 -9.94
N LEU A 154 8.75 -14.73 -9.33
CA LEU A 154 9.36 -16.06 -9.39
C LEU A 154 8.76 -16.98 -8.32
N PRO A 155 8.71 -18.31 -8.55
CA PRO A 155 8.27 -19.28 -7.54
C PRO A 155 8.84 -18.99 -6.15
#